data_AF-A0A671MQ88-F1
#
_entry.id   AF-A0A671MQ88-F1
#
_cell.length_a   1.000
_cell.length_b   1.000
_cell.length_c   1.000
_cell.angle_alpha   90.00
_cell.angle_beta   90.00
_cell.angle_gamma   90.00
#
_symmetry.space_group_name_H-M   'P 1'
#
loop_
_entity.id
_entity.type
_entity.pdbx_description
1 polymer ?
#
loop_
_entity_poly.entity_id
_entity_poly.type
_entity_poly.pdbx_seq_one_letter_code
_entity_poly.pdbx_strand_id
1 'polypeptide(L)'
;MSTDVLEATVMLEALRVTELRLLLSKMGKSKSGLKKDLMKRVVDLLHNECNPELLSAVGELHKLREVSKDARRSSKPSPVEIISMPACVLPENPQSPIFVCTEPQMIKLPFYQTLDTILPPTPLVPMYEGAMQNSDFLFHLILERVCLCACSRENKKLLIWAAFILKDAVVECVFRICYSESIGVEEDQYPPHICVSVNHANCPVECTYSSNKLGTEPSRPCRPIDLTPNLYLTFTNRFSVLWGNFGKSYTVAVYLARVVPSQDLLDQLRSTAVEQQELCRQRVSEKLRSDPENEISTTGLQVSLICPLAKMRMTVPCRARGCAHLQCFDASFYLQMNERKPRWTCPVCHRYAPFDELLIDSLLCGVLESCGEDVEEIEYLSDSSWRAVRHDKSDKNKETVQHQQIKHSKISHIHFCVLMTERKGLI
;
A
#
# COMPACT_ATOMS: atom_id res chain seq x y z
N MET A 1 24.19 25.53 -20.64
CA MET A 1 24.45 24.35 -19.78
C MET A 1 24.54 24.72 -18.30
N SER A 2 25.53 25.51 -17.82
CA SER A 2 25.57 25.93 -16.40
C SER A 2 24.42 26.87 -15.99
N THR A 3 23.89 27.64 -16.94
CA THR A 3 22.74 28.54 -16.77
C THR A 3 21.42 27.78 -16.61
N ASP A 4 21.24 26.72 -17.39
CA ASP A 4 19.97 25.98 -17.47
C ASP A 4 19.76 25.11 -16.23
N VAL A 5 20.86 24.58 -15.66
CA VAL A 5 20.82 23.86 -14.38
C VAL A 5 20.50 24.83 -13.25
N LEU A 6 21.09 26.03 -13.23
CA LEU A 6 20.81 27.04 -12.21
C LEU A 6 19.35 27.49 -12.27
N GLU A 7 18.81 27.72 -13.47
CA GLU A 7 17.41 28.06 -13.67
C GLU A 7 16.47 26.93 -13.22
N ALA A 8 16.79 25.68 -13.55
CA ALA A 8 16.02 24.53 -13.10
C ALA A 8 16.04 24.38 -11.57
N THR A 9 17.17 24.65 -10.90
CA THR A 9 17.21 24.60 -9.43
C THR A 9 16.29 25.62 -8.77
N VAL A 10 16.14 26.82 -9.35
CA VAL A 10 15.19 27.84 -8.89
C VAL A 10 13.73 27.38 -9.11
N MET A 11 13.45 26.79 -10.28
CA MET A 11 12.12 26.24 -10.57
C MET A 11 11.71 25.11 -9.61
N LEU A 12 12.66 24.29 -9.15
CA LEU A 12 12.41 23.21 -8.18
C LEU A 12 11.96 23.72 -6.81
N GLU A 13 12.38 24.91 -6.38
CA GLU A 13 11.97 25.48 -5.09
C GLU A 13 10.46 25.73 -5.03
N ALA A 14 9.88 26.12 -6.17
CA ALA A 14 8.46 26.33 -6.31
C ALA A 14 7.70 25.00 -6.16
N LEU A 15 8.21 23.88 -6.70
CA LEU A 15 7.49 22.60 -6.77
C LEU A 15 7.06 22.03 -5.41
N ARG A 16 5.92 21.33 -5.40
CA ARG A 16 5.36 20.60 -4.25
C ARG A 16 6.08 19.28 -4.06
N VAL A 17 5.92 18.69 -2.87
CA VAL A 17 6.47 17.37 -2.52
C VAL A 17 5.96 16.28 -3.47
N THR A 18 4.70 16.37 -3.91
CA THR A 18 4.09 15.44 -4.88
C THR A 18 4.78 15.50 -6.24
N GLU A 19 5.03 16.71 -6.75
CA GLU A 19 5.73 16.96 -8.01
C GLU A 19 7.18 16.47 -7.96
N LEU A 20 7.88 16.71 -6.85
CA LEU A 20 9.25 16.21 -6.63
C LEU A 20 9.30 14.68 -6.55
N ARG A 21 8.30 14.04 -5.93
CA ARG A 21 8.18 12.58 -5.90
C ARG A 21 7.87 11.99 -7.27
N LEU A 22 7.08 12.68 -8.09
CA LEU A 22 6.80 12.29 -9.46
C LEU A 22 8.07 12.34 -10.32
N LEU A 23 8.87 13.40 -10.20
CA LEU A 23 10.16 13.52 -10.88
C LEU A 23 11.10 12.37 -10.47
N LEU A 24 11.26 12.12 -9.17
CA LEU A 24 12.09 11.02 -8.67
C LEU A 24 11.56 9.64 -9.07
N SER A 25 10.23 9.50 -9.18
CA SER A 25 9.58 8.28 -9.68
C SER A 25 9.93 7.99 -11.14
N LYS A 26 9.89 9.01 -12.01
CA LYS A 26 10.27 8.86 -13.41
C LYS A 26 11.74 8.46 -13.56
N MET A 27 12.60 8.95 -12.67
CA MET A 27 14.03 8.64 -12.64
C MET A 27 14.37 7.35 -11.86
N GLY A 28 13.37 6.59 -11.41
CA GLY A 28 13.57 5.33 -10.68
C GLY A 28 14.24 5.49 -9.31
N LYS A 29 14.25 6.68 -8.71
CA LYS A 29 14.89 6.97 -7.43
C LYS A 29 13.88 6.91 -6.28
N SER A 30 14.40 6.82 -5.05
CA SER A 30 13.58 6.78 -3.83
C SER A 30 12.68 8.02 -3.71
N LYS A 31 11.42 7.83 -3.27
CA LYS A 31 10.38 8.86 -3.14
C LYS A 31 10.11 9.26 -1.68
N SER A 32 10.77 8.62 -0.72
CA SER A 32 10.60 8.88 0.72
C SER A 32 11.49 10.05 1.18
N GLY A 33 11.07 10.78 2.22
CA GLY A 33 11.83 11.90 2.80
C GLY A 33 11.07 13.24 2.82
N LEU A 34 11.67 14.24 3.46
CA LEU A 34 11.14 15.61 3.54
C LEU A 34 11.37 16.34 2.21
N LYS A 35 10.68 17.47 1.99
CA LYS A 35 10.81 18.28 0.77
C LYS A 35 12.28 18.58 0.43
N LYS A 36 13.08 18.96 1.44
CA LYS A 36 14.51 19.28 1.29
C LYS A 36 15.33 18.07 0.79
N ASP A 37 15.03 16.87 1.28
CA ASP A 37 15.74 15.64 0.88
C ASP A 37 15.37 15.19 -0.54
N LEU A 38 14.13 15.45 -0.94
CA LEU A 38 13.64 15.15 -2.29
C LEU A 38 14.23 16.15 -3.29
N MET A 39 14.20 17.45 -2.96
CA MET A 39 14.83 18.50 -3.76
C MET A 39 16.32 18.23 -3.95
N LYS A 40 17.05 17.96 -2.86
CA LYS A 40 18.49 17.68 -2.93
C LYS A 40 18.79 16.53 -3.90
N ARG A 41 18.02 15.43 -3.85
CA ARG A 41 18.18 14.33 -4.82
C ARG A 41 17.92 14.73 -6.26
N VAL A 42 16.90 15.55 -6.54
CA VAL A 42 16.64 16.02 -7.91
C VAL A 42 17.76 16.94 -8.38
N VAL A 43 18.28 17.81 -7.51
CA VAL A 43 19.41 18.70 -7.79
C VAL A 43 20.70 17.89 -8.04
N ASP A 44 20.98 16.88 -7.22
CA ASP A 44 22.13 15.99 -7.39
C ASP A 44 22.06 15.24 -8.73
N LEU A 45 20.87 14.87 -9.21
CA LEU A 45 20.67 14.26 -10.53
C LEU A 45 20.88 15.25 -11.68
N LEU A 46 20.43 16.50 -11.51
CA LEU A 46 20.66 17.56 -12.50
C LEU A 46 22.14 17.88 -12.67
N HIS A 47 22.93 17.84 -11.58
CA HIS A 47 24.37 18.11 -11.63
C HIS A 47 25.22 16.92 -12.10
N ASN A 48 24.83 15.68 -11.76
CA ASN A 48 25.66 14.50 -12.04
C ASN A 48 25.30 13.77 -13.34
N GLU A 49 24.01 13.73 -13.71
CA GLU A 49 23.52 12.91 -14.83
C GLU A 49 23.06 13.75 -16.04
N CYS A 50 23.03 15.09 -15.94
CA CYS A 50 22.70 16.06 -17.01
C CYS A 50 21.60 15.57 -17.98
N ASN A 51 20.47 15.09 -17.44
CA ASN A 51 19.41 14.50 -18.22
C ASN A 51 18.49 15.57 -18.84
N PRO A 52 18.41 15.72 -20.17
CA PRO A 52 17.57 16.73 -20.84
C PRO A 52 16.07 16.49 -20.63
N GLU A 53 15.64 15.24 -20.41
CA GLU A 53 14.24 14.91 -20.10
C GLU A 53 13.83 15.40 -18.70
N LEU A 54 14.76 15.38 -17.74
CA LEU A 54 14.52 15.89 -16.40
C LEU A 54 14.38 17.42 -16.40
N LEU A 55 15.24 18.11 -17.16
CA LEU A 55 15.15 19.57 -17.34
C LEU A 55 13.83 19.97 -18.01
N SER A 56 13.40 19.26 -19.05
CA SER A 56 12.11 19.49 -19.71
C SER A 56 10.94 19.27 -18.74
N ALA A 57 10.95 18.17 -17.99
CA ALA A 57 9.90 17.85 -17.02
C ALA A 57 9.79 18.87 -15.88
N VAL A 58 10.91 19.42 -15.42
CA VAL A 58 10.92 20.50 -14.42
C VAL A 58 10.31 21.78 -14.99
N GLY A 59 10.65 22.14 -16.23
CA GLY A 59 10.11 23.30 -16.93
C GLY A 59 8.60 23.21 -17.19
N GLU A 60 8.10 22.04 -17.62
CA GLU A 60 6.67 21.81 -17.85
C GLU A 60 5.85 21.93 -16.56
N LEU A 61 6.30 21.32 -15.47
CA LEU A 61 5.62 21.39 -14.17
C LEU A 61 5.61 22.83 -13.62
N HIS A 62 6.70 23.57 -13.80
CA HIS A 62 6.76 24.97 -13.41
C HIS A 62 5.81 25.84 -14.25
N LYS A 63 5.76 25.64 -15.57
CA LYS A 63 4.89 26.39 -16.49
C LYS A 63 3.41 26.14 -16.21
N LEU A 64 3.01 24.89 -15.96
CA LEU A 64 1.63 24.54 -15.57
C LEU A 64 1.20 25.27 -14.30
N ARG A 65 2.15 25.51 -13.39
CA ARG A 65 1.89 26.21 -12.14
C ARG A 65 1.70 27.71 -12.30
N GLU A 66 2.48 28.35 -13.17
CA GLU A 66 2.31 29.78 -13.46
C GLU A 66 0.96 30.03 -14.16
N VAL A 67 0.56 29.17 -15.09
CA VAL A 67 -0.78 29.22 -15.72
C VAL A 67 -1.91 29.06 -14.69
N SER A 68 -1.75 28.17 -13.70
CA SER A 68 -2.72 27.98 -12.61
C SER A 68 -2.79 29.16 -11.62
N LYS A 69 -1.72 29.96 -11.51
CA LYS A 69 -1.71 31.19 -10.69
C LYS A 69 -2.37 32.36 -11.43
N ASP A 70 -2.16 32.48 -12.74
CA ASP A 70 -2.74 33.57 -13.54
C ASP A 70 -4.25 33.38 -13.75
N ALA A 71 -4.72 32.15 -13.92
CA ALA A 71 -6.15 31.83 -13.97
C ALA A 71 -6.91 32.28 -12.70
N ARG A 72 -6.24 32.25 -11.53
CA ARG A 72 -6.81 32.71 -10.24
C ARG A 72 -6.80 34.23 -10.07
N ARG A 73 -6.03 34.97 -10.87
CA ARG A 73 -5.98 36.45 -10.82
C ARG A 73 -7.00 37.12 -11.75
N SER A 74 -7.51 36.41 -12.76
CA SER A 74 -8.41 36.97 -13.80
C SER A 74 -9.91 36.92 -13.42
N SER A 75 -10.30 36.21 -12.37
CA SER A 75 -11.71 36.14 -11.93
C SER A 75 -12.12 37.35 -11.07
N LYS A 76 -12.41 38.49 -11.71
CA LYS A 76 -13.33 39.51 -11.19
C LYS A 76 -14.52 39.63 -12.16
N PRO A 77 -15.78 39.69 -11.68
CA PRO A 77 -16.93 39.72 -12.58
C PRO A 77 -17.21 41.13 -13.10
N SER A 78 -17.46 41.26 -14.40
CA SER A 78 -18.16 42.41 -15.00
C SER A 78 -19.55 41.98 -15.51
N PRO A 79 -20.54 42.88 -15.62
CA PRO A 79 -21.94 42.51 -15.78
C PRO A 79 -22.35 42.34 -17.25
N VAL A 80 -23.06 41.22 -17.47
CA VAL A 80 -24.20 40.96 -18.38
C VAL A 80 -24.35 41.80 -19.66
N GLU A 81 -24.39 41.11 -20.81
CA GLU A 81 -25.35 41.42 -21.88
C GLU A 81 -25.87 40.14 -22.54
N ILE A 82 -27.19 40.11 -22.73
CA ILE A 82 -28.02 39.07 -23.33
C ILE A 82 -28.00 39.27 -24.85
N ILE A 83 -27.83 38.22 -25.66
CA ILE A 83 -28.47 38.05 -26.99
C ILE A 83 -28.47 36.56 -27.38
N SER A 84 -29.60 36.18 -28.00
CA SER A 84 -30.13 34.86 -28.34
C SER A 84 -29.34 33.99 -29.34
N MET A 85 -29.65 32.68 -29.33
CA MET A 85 -29.26 31.67 -30.31
C MET A 85 -29.73 31.98 -31.74
N PRO A 86 -29.02 31.43 -32.75
CA PRO A 86 -29.67 30.55 -33.72
C PRO A 86 -28.90 29.23 -33.98
N ALA A 87 -29.60 28.29 -34.63
CA ALA A 87 -29.22 26.88 -34.80
C ALA A 87 -28.20 26.58 -35.91
N CYS A 88 -27.47 25.48 -35.68
CA CYS A 88 -26.80 24.50 -36.57
C CYS A 88 -26.13 24.97 -37.88
N VAL A 89 -24.79 24.81 -37.97
CA VAL A 89 -24.04 24.16 -39.08
C VAL A 89 -22.66 23.73 -38.55
N LEU A 90 -22.26 22.46 -38.70
CA LEU A 90 -20.87 21.99 -38.55
C LEU A 90 -20.05 22.41 -39.78
N PRO A 91 -18.78 22.83 -39.62
CA PRO A 91 -17.72 21.94 -40.11
C PRO A 91 -16.42 21.95 -39.28
N GLU A 92 -15.79 20.77 -39.30
CA GLU A 92 -14.36 20.45 -39.27
C GLU A 92 -13.41 21.01 -38.19
N ASN A 93 -12.66 20.06 -37.63
CA ASN A 93 -11.73 20.08 -36.50
C ASN A 93 -10.55 21.07 -36.71
N PRO A 94 -10.11 21.73 -35.62
CA PRO A 94 -8.70 21.56 -35.23
C PRO A 94 -8.60 21.11 -33.77
N GLN A 95 -7.76 20.08 -33.59
CA GLN A 95 -7.45 19.38 -32.35
C GLN A 95 -7.40 20.31 -31.13
N SER A 96 -8.40 20.17 -30.25
CA SER A 96 -8.31 20.66 -28.89
C SER A 96 -7.20 19.90 -28.16
N PRO A 97 -6.41 20.56 -27.28
CA PRO A 97 -5.51 19.82 -26.41
C PRO A 97 -6.38 18.88 -25.58
N ILE A 98 -6.12 17.58 -25.71
CA ILE A 98 -6.74 16.56 -24.87
C ILE A 98 -6.33 16.90 -23.44
N PHE A 99 -7.18 17.62 -22.71
CA PHE A 99 -7.14 17.62 -21.26
C PHE A 99 -7.56 16.21 -20.86
N VAL A 100 -6.58 15.31 -20.74
CA VAL A 100 -6.75 14.07 -20.00
C VAL A 100 -6.87 14.50 -18.55
N CYS A 101 -8.07 14.89 -18.12
CA CYS A 101 -8.40 14.92 -16.72
C CYS A 101 -8.47 13.46 -16.30
N THR A 102 -7.33 12.86 -15.93
CA THR A 102 -7.33 11.54 -15.30
C THR A 102 -8.07 11.69 -13.98
N GLU A 103 -9.34 11.30 -13.94
CA GLU A 103 -10.06 11.15 -12.68
C GLU A 103 -9.23 10.28 -11.72
N PRO A 104 -9.15 10.64 -10.43
CA PRO A 104 -8.40 9.86 -9.46
C PRO A 104 -8.94 8.42 -9.43
N GLN A 105 -8.06 7.45 -9.66
CA GLN A 105 -8.44 6.04 -9.63
C GLN A 105 -8.20 5.49 -8.23
N MET A 106 -9.21 4.87 -7.62
CA MET A 106 -9.03 4.22 -6.32
C MET A 106 -8.30 2.88 -6.48
N ILE A 107 -7.41 2.56 -5.54
CA ILE A 107 -6.67 1.31 -5.52
C ILE A 107 -7.63 0.12 -5.52
N LYS A 108 -7.29 -0.95 -6.25
CA LYS A 108 -8.05 -2.20 -6.16
C LYS A 108 -7.84 -2.82 -4.78
N LEU A 109 -8.90 -3.36 -4.20
CA LEU A 109 -8.85 -4.01 -2.89
C LEU A 109 -9.02 -5.51 -3.10
N PRO A 110 -8.04 -6.34 -2.74
CA PRO A 110 -8.11 -7.78 -3.02
C PRO A 110 -9.34 -8.46 -2.40
N PHE A 111 -9.76 -8.03 -1.20
CA PHE A 111 -10.92 -8.58 -0.51
C PHE A 111 -12.28 -8.03 -1.00
N TYR A 112 -12.30 -7.16 -2.02
CA TYR A 112 -13.52 -6.57 -2.55
C TYR A 112 -13.52 -6.58 -4.08
N GLN A 113 -14.37 -7.44 -4.66
CA GLN A 113 -14.62 -7.47 -6.09
C GLN A 113 -15.78 -6.53 -6.43
N THR A 114 -15.48 -5.39 -7.06
CA THR A 114 -16.51 -4.45 -7.52
C THR A 114 -17.44 -5.09 -8.56
N LEU A 115 -18.74 -5.05 -8.28
CA LEU A 115 -19.82 -5.52 -9.15
C LEU A 115 -20.48 -4.36 -9.90
N ASP A 116 -20.72 -3.24 -9.21
CA ASP A 116 -21.33 -2.04 -9.80
C ASP A 116 -20.84 -0.76 -9.10
N THR A 117 -21.00 0.38 -9.78
CA THR A 117 -20.69 1.71 -9.24
C THR A 117 -22.00 2.45 -8.97
N ILE A 118 -22.32 2.65 -7.69
CA ILE A 118 -23.54 3.34 -7.24
C ILE A 118 -23.32 4.87 -7.26
N LEU A 119 -22.19 5.31 -6.73
CA LEU A 119 -21.74 6.70 -6.78
C LEU A 119 -20.34 6.71 -7.41
N PRO A 120 -20.16 7.29 -8.61
CA PRO A 120 -18.84 7.42 -9.20
C PRO A 120 -17.95 8.34 -8.36
N PRO A 121 -16.62 8.32 -8.56
CA PRO A 121 -15.70 9.23 -7.90
C PRO A 121 -16.17 10.69 -7.96
N THR A 122 -16.66 11.20 -6.83
CA THR A 122 -17.27 12.52 -6.68
C THR A 122 -16.48 13.34 -5.66
N PRO A 123 -15.97 14.53 -6.02
CA PRO A 123 -15.24 15.37 -5.07
C PRO A 123 -16.11 15.83 -3.89
N LEU A 124 -15.55 15.81 -2.68
CA LEU A 124 -16.11 16.49 -1.52
C LEU A 124 -15.83 17.98 -1.64
N VAL A 125 -16.85 18.74 -2.02
CA VAL A 125 -16.79 20.19 -2.16
C VAL A 125 -17.17 20.84 -0.82
N PRO A 126 -16.31 21.70 -0.24
CA PRO A 126 -16.67 22.44 0.96
C PRO A 126 -17.77 23.47 0.64
N MET A 127 -18.81 23.51 1.47
CA MET A 127 -20.01 24.30 1.23
C MET A 127 -19.98 25.66 1.95
N TYR A 128 -19.18 25.79 3.00
CA TYR A 128 -19.07 27.00 3.82
C TYR A 128 -17.64 27.18 4.34
N GLU A 129 -17.31 28.37 4.84
CA GLU A 129 -15.95 28.73 5.31
C GLU A 129 -15.51 28.02 6.61
N GLY A 130 -16.38 27.20 7.20
CA GLY A 130 -16.10 26.46 8.44
C GLY A 130 -15.12 25.30 8.24
N ALA A 131 -14.43 24.90 9.30
CA ALA A 131 -13.53 23.74 9.25
C ALA A 131 -14.29 22.42 9.08
N MET A 132 -15.40 22.23 9.78
CA MET A 132 -16.26 21.07 9.56
C MET A 132 -17.12 21.29 8.32
N GLN A 133 -17.41 20.23 7.60
CA GLN A 133 -18.19 20.21 6.37
C GLN A 133 -19.18 19.05 6.44
N ASN A 134 -20.36 19.23 5.84
CA ASN A 134 -21.33 18.16 5.67
C ASN A 134 -21.69 18.06 4.19
N SER A 135 -21.55 16.86 3.63
CA SER A 135 -21.84 16.57 2.23
C SER A 135 -22.90 15.48 2.15
N ASP A 136 -24.02 15.81 1.50
CA ASP A 136 -25.18 14.94 1.34
C ASP A 136 -25.26 14.39 -0.08
N PHE A 137 -25.59 13.11 -0.21
CA PHE A 137 -25.78 12.42 -1.47
C PHE A 137 -27.10 11.63 -1.43
N LEU A 138 -27.79 11.59 -2.56
CA LEU A 138 -29.00 10.81 -2.74
C LEU A 138 -28.75 9.77 -3.83
N PHE A 139 -29.10 8.53 -3.56
CA PHE A 139 -29.01 7.47 -4.56
C PHE A 139 -30.13 6.45 -4.41
N HIS A 140 -30.41 5.74 -5.49
CA HIS A 140 -31.35 4.64 -5.53
C HIS A 140 -30.60 3.35 -5.81
N LEU A 141 -30.95 2.28 -5.12
CA LEU A 141 -30.50 0.94 -5.52
C LEU A 141 -31.34 0.52 -6.73
N ILE A 142 -30.73 0.50 -7.92
CA ILE A 142 -31.43 0.09 -9.14
C ILE A 142 -31.59 -1.43 -9.11
N LEU A 143 -32.79 -1.90 -8.80
CA LEU A 143 -33.11 -3.34 -8.68
C LEU A 143 -32.78 -4.14 -9.95
N GLU A 144 -32.87 -3.56 -11.14
CA GLU A 144 -32.52 -4.25 -12.41
C GLU A 144 -31.02 -4.58 -12.52
N ARG A 145 -30.12 -3.75 -11.96
CA ARG A 145 -28.67 -4.02 -11.97
C ARG A 145 -28.25 -5.13 -11.02
N VAL A 146 -29.08 -5.43 -10.02
CA VAL A 146 -28.93 -6.56 -9.10
C VAL A 146 -29.61 -7.84 -9.65
N CYS A 147 -30.48 -7.73 -10.65
CA CYS A 147 -31.35 -8.81 -11.16
C CYS A 147 -31.01 -9.33 -12.57
N LEU A 148 -29.97 -8.84 -13.26
CA LEU A 148 -29.64 -9.23 -14.64
C LEU A 148 -29.05 -10.65 -14.82
N CYS A 149 -29.49 -11.61 -14.01
CA CYS A 149 -29.46 -13.04 -14.33
C CYS A 149 -30.81 -13.71 -13.96
N ALA A 150 -31.68 -13.73 -14.98
CA ALA A 150 -32.86 -14.59 -15.21
C ALA A 150 -34.24 -14.23 -14.61
N CYS A 151 -35.24 -14.11 -15.51
CA CYS A 151 -36.67 -13.90 -15.25
C CYS A 151 -37.38 -15.12 -14.61
N SER A 152 -38.29 -14.85 -13.68
CA SER A 152 -39.72 -15.26 -13.71
C SER A 152 -40.36 -15.14 -12.31
N ARG A 153 -41.45 -14.36 -12.26
CA ARG A 153 -42.57 -14.30 -11.31
C ARG A 153 -42.34 -14.56 -9.81
N GLU A 154 -42.73 -13.51 -9.05
CA GLU A 154 -43.35 -13.55 -7.72
C GLU A 154 -42.54 -14.16 -6.58
N ASN A 155 -41.80 -13.31 -5.85
CA ASN A 155 -42.13 -12.94 -4.47
C ASN A 155 -41.06 -12.04 -3.84
N LYS A 156 -41.52 -11.11 -2.99
CA LYS A 156 -40.72 -10.11 -2.28
C LYS A 156 -39.75 -10.77 -1.29
N LYS A 157 -38.44 -10.78 -1.60
CA LYS A 157 -37.28 -10.79 -0.68
C LYS A 157 -35.97 -10.75 -1.49
N LEU A 158 -35.58 -9.55 -1.93
CA LEU A 158 -34.55 -9.35 -2.99
C LEU A 158 -33.14 -8.98 -2.50
N LEU A 159 -32.78 -9.31 -1.25
CA LEU A 159 -31.37 -9.41 -0.82
C LEU A 159 -30.92 -10.88 -0.73
N ILE A 160 -31.87 -11.77 -0.41
CA ILE A 160 -31.65 -13.22 -0.37
C ILE A 160 -31.38 -13.75 -1.79
N TRP A 161 -31.88 -13.07 -2.83
CA TRP A 161 -31.79 -13.56 -4.20
C TRP A 161 -30.39 -13.41 -4.84
N ALA A 162 -29.64 -12.36 -4.50
CA ALA A 162 -28.23 -12.24 -4.88
C ALA A 162 -27.38 -13.35 -4.21
N ALA A 163 -27.67 -13.67 -2.95
CA ALA A 163 -27.09 -14.82 -2.24
C ALA A 163 -27.61 -16.19 -2.72
N PHE A 164 -28.78 -16.24 -3.37
CA PHE A 164 -29.37 -17.47 -3.92
C PHE A 164 -28.76 -17.85 -5.29
N ILE A 165 -28.34 -16.85 -6.08
CA ILE A 165 -27.65 -17.05 -7.37
C ILE A 165 -26.15 -17.30 -7.17
N LEU A 166 -25.52 -16.64 -6.19
CA LEU A 166 -24.11 -16.81 -5.82
C LEU A 166 -24.04 -17.58 -4.50
N LYS A 167 -24.03 -18.92 -4.56
CA LYS A 167 -23.83 -19.75 -3.36
C LYS A 167 -22.70 -19.17 -2.49
N ASP A 168 -23.04 -18.80 -1.26
CA ASP A 168 -22.15 -18.35 -0.17
C ASP A 168 -21.43 -17.00 -0.36
N ALA A 169 -21.78 -16.17 -1.35
CA ALA A 169 -21.14 -14.86 -1.54
C ALA A 169 -21.76 -13.75 -0.65
N VAL A 170 -20.93 -13.06 0.12
CA VAL A 170 -21.29 -11.85 0.86
C VAL A 170 -21.16 -10.64 -0.07
N VAL A 171 -22.23 -9.85 -0.21
CA VAL A 171 -22.26 -8.64 -1.05
C VAL A 171 -22.53 -7.43 -0.16
N GLU A 172 -21.72 -6.39 -0.31
CA GLU A 172 -21.76 -5.16 0.48
C GLU A 172 -21.83 -3.92 -0.42
N CYS A 173 -22.53 -2.89 0.07
CA CYS A 173 -22.49 -1.54 -0.47
C CYS A 173 -21.40 -0.75 0.27
N VAL A 174 -20.31 -0.50 -0.43
CA VAL A 174 -19.03 -0.11 0.13
C VAL A 174 -18.69 1.33 -0.23
N PHE A 175 -18.51 2.17 0.80
CA PHE A 175 -18.10 3.56 0.68
C PHE A 175 -16.57 3.71 0.81
N ARG A 176 -15.97 4.42 -0.13
CA ARG A 176 -14.52 4.65 -0.21
C ARG A 176 -14.20 6.12 -0.41
N ILE A 177 -13.03 6.53 0.09
CA ILE A 177 -12.56 7.91 0.05
C ILE A 177 -11.07 7.92 -0.24
N CYS A 178 -10.62 8.76 -1.17
CA CYS A 178 -9.21 8.99 -1.46
C CYS A 178 -8.94 10.49 -1.66
N TYR A 179 -7.69 10.87 -1.94
CA TYR A 179 -7.36 12.25 -2.29
C TYR A 179 -7.81 12.60 -3.72
N SER A 180 -8.18 13.87 -3.94
CA SER A 180 -8.59 14.36 -5.28
C SER A 180 -7.43 14.81 -6.16
N GLU A 181 -6.33 15.30 -5.59
CA GLU A 181 -5.26 16.01 -6.33
C GLU A 181 -4.15 15.10 -6.89
N SER A 182 -4.34 13.81 -6.81
CA SER A 182 -3.34 12.81 -7.11
C SER A 182 -3.47 12.27 -8.53
N ILE A 183 -2.36 12.32 -9.27
CA ILE A 183 -2.25 11.69 -10.57
C ILE A 183 -2.00 10.20 -10.34
N GLY A 184 -2.93 9.35 -10.78
CA GLY A 184 -2.79 7.88 -10.76
C GLY A 184 -3.71 7.18 -9.78
N VAL A 185 -3.23 6.04 -9.25
CA VAL A 185 -3.97 5.16 -8.35
C VAL A 185 -3.72 5.57 -6.90
N GLU A 186 -4.79 5.85 -6.17
CA GLU A 186 -4.77 6.30 -4.78
C GLU A 186 -5.29 5.24 -3.81
N GLU A 187 -4.60 5.08 -2.69
CA GLU A 187 -5.14 4.30 -1.57
C GLU A 187 -6.09 5.11 -0.71
N ASP A 188 -6.99 4.39 -0.04
CA ASP A 188 -8.04 4.96 0.78
C ASP A 188 -7.47 5.82 1.90
N GLN A 189 -8.04 7.02 2.04
CA GLN A 189 -7.68 7.99 3.05
C GLN A 189 -8.91 8.75 3.49
N TYR A 190 -9.25 8.62 4.77
CA TYR A 190 -10.30 9.42 5.35
C TYR A 190 -9.82 10.86 5.61
N PRO A 191 -10.72 11.85 5.48
CA PRO A 191 -10.51 13.18 6.01
C PRO A 191 -10.49 13.20 7.55
N PRO A 192 -9.95 14.25 8.16
CA PRO A 192 -10.03 14.46 9.61
C PRO A 192 -11.49 14.47 10.10
N HIS A 193 -11.74 13.96 11.31
CA HIS A 193 -13.07 13.97 11.94
C HIS A 193 -14.20 13.37 11.09
N ILE A 194 -13.90 12.35 10.29
CA ILE A 194 -14.90 11.66 9.49
C ILE A 194 -16.02 11.08 10.36
N CYS A 195 -17.27 11.31 9.97
CA CYS A 195 -18.44 10.57 10.42
C CYS A 195 -19.34 10.32 9.22
N VAL A 196 -19.88 9.11 9.14
CA VAL A 196 -20.69 8.66 8.02
C VAL A 196 -22.05 8.23 8.54
N SER A 197 -23.11 8.66 7.88
CA SER A 197 -24.47 8.22 8.19
C SER A 197 -25.26 7.92 6.94
N VAL A 198 -26.17 6.95 7.04
CA VAL A 198 -27.09 6.54 5.99
C VAL A 198 -28.48 6.53 6.60
N ASN A 199 -29.43 7.23 5.96
CA ASN A 199 -30.82 7.30 6.40
C ASN A 199 -30.95 7.67 7.90
N HIS A 200 -30.15 8.65 8.35
CA HIS A 200 -30.07 9.13 9.74
C HIS A 200 -29.47 8.14 10.76
N ALA A 201 -28.99 6.98 10.33
CA ALA A 201 -28.26 6.02 11.16
C ALA A 201 -26.75 6.12 10.90
N ASN A 202 -25.95 6.16 11.97
CA ASN A 202 -24.50 6.22 11.87
C ASN A 202 -23.92 4.88 11.39
N CYS A 203 -22.99 4.94 10.45
CA CYS A 203 -22.18 3.80 10.03
C CYS A 203 -20.92 3.72 10.89
N PRO A 204 -20.50 2.52 11.33
CA PRO A 204 -19.28 2.36 12.09
C PRO A 204 -18.06 2.70 11.21
N VAL A 205 -17.21 3.62 11.68
CA VAL A 205 -15.96 4.01 11.03
C VAL A 205 -14.80 3.64 11.95
N GLU A 206 -14.09 2.56 11.63
CA GLU A 206 -12.92 2.12 12.38
C GLU A 206 -11.67 2.88 11.94
N CYS A 207 -11.16 3.78 12.80
CA CYS A 207 -9.94 4.51 12.50
C CYS A 207 -9.15 4.87 13.75
N THR A 208 -7.85 5.12 13.59
CA THR A 208 -6.94 5.48 14.70
C THR A 208 -6.16 6.72 14.35
N TYR A 209 -5.95 7.60 15.32
CA TYR A 209 -5.22 8.85 15.14
C TYR A 209 -3.87 8.77 15.82
N SER A 210 -2.83 9.25 15.14
CA SER A 210 -1.47 9.32 15.70
C SER A 210 -1.31 10.48 16.68
N SER A 211 -2.21 11.47 16.63
CA SER A 211 -2.19 12.67 17.46
C SER A 211 -3.60 13.25 17.60
N ASN A 212 -3.82 14.01 18.68
CA ASN A 212 -5.06 14.75 18.93
C ASN A 212 -5.04 16.16 18.32
N LYS A 213 -4.01 16.51 17.53
CA LYS A 213 -3.94 17.80 16.86
C LYS A 213 -5.10 17.95 15.89
N LEU A 214 -5.70 19.14 15.85
CA LEU A 214 -6.79 19.45 14.94
C LEU A 214 -6.34 19.25 13.48
N GLY A 215 -7.20 18.64 12.66
CA GLY A 215 -6.88 18.34 11.26
C GLY A 215 -5.94 17.14 11.07
N THR A 216 -5.61 16.39 12.13
CA THR A 216 -4.88 15.12 11.98
C THR A 216 -5.76 14.12 11.25
N GLU A 217 -5.26 13.60 10.13
CA GLU A 217 -5.92 12.53 9.39
C GLU A 217 -5.76 11.18 10.10
N PRO A 218 -6.73 10.26 9.93
CA PRO A 218 -6.57 8.91 10.43
C PRO A 218 -5.36 8.19 9.83
N SER A 219 -4.71 7.39 10.68
CA SER A 219 -3.57 6.55 10.31
C SER A 219 -4.01 5.45 9.35
N ARG A 220 -3.21 5.21 8.32
CA ARG A 220 -3.43 4.11 7.37
C ARG A 220 -3.18 2.73 8.01
N PRO A 221 -3.82 1.67 7.51
CA PRO A 221 -4.78 1.66 6.38
C PRO A 221 -6.17 2.15 6.78
N CYS A 222 -6.80 2.97 5.94
CA CYS A 222 -8.24 3.28 6.02
C CYS A 222 -9.01 2.17 5.30
N ARG A 223 -10.11 1.70 5.87
CA ARG A 223 -10.91 0.61 5.28
C ARG A 223 -12.05 1.13 4.43
N PRO A 224 -12.62 0.30 3.56
CA PRO A 224 -13.93 0.62 3.03
C PRO A 224 -14.99 0.59 4.14
N ILE A 225 -15.97 1.47 4.07
CA ILE A 225 -17.03 1.60 5.07
C ILE A 225 -18.29 0.92 4.53
N ASP A 226 -18.82 -0.05 5.27
CA ASP A 226 -20.04 -0.76 4.90
C ASP A 226 -21.28 0.12 5.17
N LEU A 227 -22.03 0.42 4.10
CA LEU A 227 -23.29 1.15 4.16
C LEU A 227 -24.50 0.21 4.24
N THR A 228 -24.33 -1.06 3.89
CA THR A 228 -25.39 -2.06 3.71
C THR A 228 -26.41 -2.12 4.85
N PRO A 229 -26.03 -2.10 6.15
CA PRO A 229 -26.95 -2.32 7.25
C PRO A 229 -28.09 -1.30 7.33
N ASN A 230 -27.89 -0.10 6.78
CA ASN A 230 -28.80 1.03 6.94
C ASN A 230 -29.54 1.40 5.64
N LEU A 231 -29.38 0.63 4.55
CA LEU A 231 -29.97 0.94 3.24
C LEU A 231 -31.43 0.51 3.13
N TYR A 232 -32.22 1.36 2.48
CA TYR A 232 -33.53 1.04 1.94
C TYR A 232 -33.39 0.44 0.54
N LEU A 233 -34.03 -0.71 0.31
CA LEU A 233 -33.95 -1.41 -0.98
C LEU A 233 -34.81 -0.81 -2.08
N THR A 234 -35.93 -0.18 -1.71
CA THR A 234 -36.96 0.27 -2.65
C THR A 234 -37.17 1.77 -2.64
N PHE A 235 -36.45 2.49 -1.76
CA PHE A 235 -36.59 3.93 -1.59
C PHE A 235 -35.26 4.63 -1.85
N THR A 236 -35.32 5.95 -2.03
CA THR A 236 -34.12 6.78 -2.07
C THR A 236 -33.36 6.63 -0.76
N ASN A 237 -32.07 6.36 -0.86
CA ASN A 237 -31.15 6.40 0.27
C ASN A 237 -30.51 7.77 0.35
N ARG A 238 -30.44 8.33 1.57
CA ARG A 238 -29.66 9.52 1.86
C ARG A 238 -28.38 9.11 2.58
N PHE A 239 -27.26 9.50 2.00
CA PHE A 239 -25.93 9.27 2.53
C PHE A 239 -25.28 10.61 2.86
N SER A 240 -24.79 10.76 4.10
CA SER A 240 -24.21 12.01 4.58
C SER A 240 -22.81 11.76 5.13
N VAL A 241 -21.87 12.60 4.72
CA VAL A 241 -20.47 12.59 5.17
C VAL A 241 -20.17 13.88 5.91
N LEU A 242 -19.94 13.77 7.21
CA LEU A 242 -19.35 14.84 8.01
C LEU A 242 -17.83 14.69 7.96
N TRP A 243 -17.11 15.75 7.64
CA TRP A 243 -15.66 15.73 7.50
C TRP A 243 -15.02 17.07 7.83
N GLY A 244 -13.75 17.05 8.22
CA GLY A 244 -12.95 18.24 8.48
C GLY A 244 -12.17 18.68 7.24
N ASN A 245 -12.46 19.87 6.73
CA ASN A 245 -11.71 20.53 5.68
C ASN A 245 -10.54 21.35 6.26
N PHE A 246 -9.34 20.81 6.16
CA PHE A 246 -8.10 21.46 6.58
C PHE A 246 -7.15 21.73 5.41
N GLY A 247 -7.72 22.05 4.24
CA GLY A 247 -6.96 22.45 3.05
C GLY A 247 -6.52 21.30 2.13
N LYS A 248 -7.09 20.10 2.32
CA LYS A 248 -6.94 18.97 1.40
C LYS A 248 -8.27 18.61 0.76
N SER A 249 -8.21 18.19 -0.50
CA SER A 249 -9.37 17.75 -1.27
C SER A 249 -9.48 16.24 -1.31
N TYR A 250 -10.69 15.74 -1.14
CA TYR A 250 -11.01 14.32 -1.08
C TYR A 250 -12.08 13.98 -2.11
N THR A 251 -12.00 12.78 -2.67
CA THR A 251 -12.98 12.23 -3.60
C THR A 251 -13.59 10.99 -2.97
N VAL A 252 -14.92 10.88 -3.09
CA VAL A 252 -15.69 9.77 -2.56
C VAL A 252 -16.29 8.91 -3.66
N ALA A 253 -16.50 7.62 -3.38
CA ALA A 253 -17.22 6.73 -4.27
C ALA A 253 -17.98 5.68 -3.45
N VAL A 254 -19.05 5.14 -4.04
CA VAL A 254 -19.85 4.05 -3.47
C VAL A 254 -19.96 2.94 -4.50
N TYR A 255 -19.57 1.73 -4.10
CA TYR A 255 -19.54 0.56 -4.96
C TYR A 255 -20.43 -0.54 -4.39
N LEU A 256 -21.08 -1.31 -5.25
CA LEU A 256 -21.58 -2.62 -4.88
C LEU A 256 -20.44 -3.61 -5.07
N ALA A 257 -20.04 -4.34 -4.03
CA ALA A 257 -18.89 -5.24 -4.09
C ALA A 257 -19.18 -6.59 -3.45
N ARG A 258 -18.67 -7.67 -4.05
CA ARG A 258 -18.58 -8.98 -3.40
C ARG A 258 -17.37 -8.99 -2.47
N VAL A 259 -17.56 -9.36 -1.22
CA VAL A 259 -16.49 -9.61 -0.26
C VAL A 259 -15.86 -10.95 -0.60
N VAL A 260 -14.55 -10.94 -0.82
CA VAL A 260 -13.76 -12.13 -1.17
C VAL A 260 -13.03 -12.58 0.09
N PRO A 261 -13.31 -13.78 0.63
CA PRO A 261 -12.63 -14.27 1.82
C PRO A 261 -11.17 -14.62 1.54
N SER A 262 -10.34 -14.66 2.60
CA SER A 262 -8.91 -15.00 2.47
C SER A 262 -8.66 -16.36 1.81
N GLN A 263 -9.56 -17.33 1.98
CA GLN A 263 -9.46 -18.64 1.35
C GLN A 263 -9.61 -18.57 -0.18
N ASP A 264 -10.58 -17.80 -0.69
CA ASP A 264 -10.77 -17.61 -2.13
C ASP A 264 -9.53 -16.94 -2.77
N LEU A 265 -8.93 -15.96 -2.08
CA LEU A 265 -7.68 -15.33 -2.53
C LEU A 265 -6.49 -16.30 -2.50
N LEU A 266 -6.45 -17.23 -1.54
CA LEU A 266 -5.41 -18.25 -1.50
C LEU A 266 -5.52 -19.21 -2.69
N ASP A 267 -6.73 -19.61 -3.03
CA ASP A 267 -6.99 -20.49 -4.18
C ASP A 267 -6.73 -19.75 -5.52
N GLN A 268 -6.98 -18.44 -5.56
CA GLN A 268 -6.51 -17.60 -6.67
C GLN A 268 -4.98 -17.57 -6.78
N LEU A 269 -4.24 -17.40 -5.68
CA LEU A 269 -2.77 -17.44 -5.72
C LEU A 269 -2.24 -18.80 -6.21
N ARG A 270 -2.83 -19.90 -5.73
CA ARG A 270 -2.46 -21.26 -6.14
C ARG A 270 -2.65 -21.51 -7.63
N SER A 271 -3.65 -20.89 -8.24
CA SER A 271 -3.95 -21.06 -9.66
C SER A 271 -3.21 -20.09 -10.58
N THR A 272 -2.81 -18.91 -10.09
CA THR A 272 -2.29 -17.83 -10.96
C THR A 272 -0.87 -17.37 -10.64
N ALA A 273 -0.36 -17.62 -9.43
CA ALA A 273 0.84 -16.97 -8.90
C ALA A 273 1.88 -17.98 -8.37
N VAL A 274 1.97 -19.16 -8.97
CA VAL A 274 3.05 -20.12 -8.68
C VAL A 274 4.27 -19.78 -9.51
N GLU A 275 5.37 -19.42 -8.85
CA GLU A 275 6.61 -19.09 -9.52
C GLU A 275 7.29 -20.35 -10.06
N GLN A 276 7.87 -20.28 -11.25
CA GLN A 276 8.55 -21.42 -11.87
C GLN A 276 9.79 -21.82 -11.05
N GLN A 277 9.99 -23.13 -10.87
CA GLN A 277 11.08 -23.66 -10.04
C GLN A 277 12.46 -23.17 -10.49
N GLU A 278 12.64 -22.99 -11.80
CA GLU A 278 13.88 -22.48 -12.38
C GLU A 278 14.18 -21.03 -11.97
N LEU A 279 13.17 -20.16 -11.90
CA LEU A 279 13.34 -18.79 -11.42
C LEU A 279 13.68 -18.74 -9.92
N CYS A 280 13.07 -19.64 -9.13
CA CYS A 280 13.43 -19.79 -7.73
C CYS A 280 14.89 -20.24 -7.57
N ARG A 281 15.34 -21.23 -8.36
CA ARG A 281 16.73 -21.69 -8.37
C ARG A 281 17.68 -20.57 -8.77
N GLN A 282 17.38 -19.84 -9.84
CA GLN A 282 18.19 -18.70 -10.28
C GLN A 282 18.37 -17.67 -9.18
N ARG A 283 17.30 -17.33 -8.44
CA ARG A 283 17.37 -16.42 -7.28
C ARG A 283 18.30 -16.92 -6.18
N VAL A 284 18.30 -18.23 -5.91
CA VAL A 284 19.22 -18.85 -4.94
C VAL A 284 20.66 -18.79 -5.47
N SER A 285 20.88 -19.19 -6.72
CA SER A 285 22.19 -19.20 -7.39
C SER A 285 22.81 -17.81 -7.51
N GLU A 286 22.01 -16.77 -7.76
CA GLU A 286 22.46 -15.37 -7.78
C GLU A 286 23.03 -14.93 -6.44
N LYS A 287 22.46 -15.40 -5.33
CA LYS A 287 22.94 -15.10 -3.98
C LYS A 287 24.14 -15.95 -3.55
N LEU A 288 24.30 -17.13 -4.14
CA LEU A 288 25.44 -18.02 -3.94
C LEU A 288 26.60 -17.72 -4.89
N ARG A 289 26.42 -16.83 -5.87
CA ARG A 289 27.47 -16.47 -6.82
C ARG A 289 28.65 -15.86 -6.07
N SER A 290 29.84 -16.44 -6.25
CA SER A 290 31.08 -15.87 -5.73
C SER A 290 31.50 -14.67 -6.56
N ASP A 291 31.92 -13.61 -5.88
CA ASP A 291 32.62 -12.49 -6.49
C ASP A 291 34.13 -12.78 -6.43
N PRO A 292 34.84 -12.90 -7.56
CA PRO A 292 36.27 -13.21 -7.57
C PRO A 292 37.14 -12.16 -6.86
N GLU A 293 36.62 -10.95 -6.62
CA GLU A 293 37.30 -9.91 -5.83
C GLU A 293 37.07 -10.07 -4.31
N ASN A 294 36.18 -10.96 -3.89
CA ASN A 294 35.78 -11.12 -2.49
C ASN A 294 36.34 -12.45 -1.93
N GLU A 295 37.28 -12.34 -0.98
CA GLU A 295 37.95 -13.50 -0.35
C GLU A 295 36.96 -14.42 0.40
N ILE A 296 35.81 -13.87 0.81
CA ILE A 296 34.75 -14.60 1.50
C ILE A 296 33.64 -14.96 0.49
N SER A 297 33.50 -16.26 0.19
CA SER A 297 32.43 -16.80 -0.64
C SER A 297 31.34 -17.47 0.19
N THR A 298 30.07 -17.19 -0.13
CA THR A 298 28.92 -17.84 0.51
C THR A 298 28.82 -19.29 0.07
N THR A 299 29.15 -20.24 0.95
CA THR A 299 29.14 -21.69 0.64
C THR A 299 27.74 -22.31 0.68
N GLY A 300 26.79 -21.65 1.36
CA GLY A 300 25.42 -22.11 1.48
C GLY A 300 24.49 -21.01 2.02
N LEU A 301 23.20 -21.14 1.75
CA LEU A 301 22.17 -20.21 2.23
C LEU A 301 21.13 -20.96 3.04
N GLN A 302 21.04 -20.63 4.32
CA GLN A 302 20.07 -21.23 5.22
C GLN A 302 18.71 -20.52 5.14
N VAL A 303 17.64 -21.31 5.11
CA VAL A 303 16.25 -20.82 5.20
C VAL A 303 15.44 -21.74 6.11
N SER A 304 14.56 -21.14 6.91
CA SER A 304 13.65 -21.87 7.77
C SER A 304 12.40 -22.32 7.01
N LEU A 305 11.95 -23.54 7.29
CA LEU A 305 10.67 -24.10 6.87
C LEU A 305 9.51 -23.65 7.79
N ILE A 306 9.84 -22.97 8.90
CA ILE A 306 8.87 -22.40 9.84
C ILE A 306 8.48 -21.00 9.40
N CYS A 307 7.18 -20.74 9.34
CA CYS A 307 6.63 -19.45 8.98
C CYS A 307 7.03 -18.40 10.03
N PRO A 308 7.68 -17.29 9.64
CA PRO A 308 8.06 -16.23 10.58
C PRO A 308 6.85 -15.52 11.18
N LEU A 309 5.69 -15.57 10.52
CA LEU A 309 4.43 -14.99 10.98
C LEU A 309 3.66 -15.95 11.91
N ALA A 310 3.45 -17.19 11.47
CA ALA A 310 2.57 -18.15 12.14
C ALA A 310 3.30 -19.01 13.20
N LYS A 311 4.65 -19.01 13.19
CA LYS A 311 5.51 -19.82 14.07
C LYS A 311 5.22 -21.32 14.00
N MET A 312 4.74 -21.77 12.85
CA MET A 312 4.49 -23.17 12.50
C MET A 312 5.03 -23.47 11.11
N ARG A 313 5.20 -24.74 10.80
CA ARG A 313 5.66 -25.21 9.49
C ARG A 313 4.80 -24.62 8.38
N MET A 314 5.44 -24.06 7.35
CA MET A 314 4.74 -23.48 6.20
C MET A 314 4.01 -24.58 5.43
N THR A 315 2.81 -24.25 4.96
CA THR A 315 2.01 -25.08 4.06
C THR A 315 2.04 -24.53 2.63
N VAL A 316 1.99 -23.21 2.49
CA VAL A 316 2.05 -22.52 1.19
C VAL A 316 3.15 -21.46 1.28
N PRO A 317 4.42 -21.80 0.97
CA PRO A 317 5.53 -20.86 1.05
C PRO A 317 5.36 -19.76 -0.01
N CYS A 318 5.30 -18.52 0.46
CA CYS A 318 5.01 -17.36 -0.36
C CYS A 318 5.96 -16.20 -0.02
N ARG A 319 6.16 -15.35 -1.01
CA ARG A 319 6.97 -14.14 -0.95
C ARG A 319 6.41 -13.10 -1.91
N ALA A 320 6.72 -11.82 -1.70
CA ALA A 320 6.47 -10.82 -2.73
C ALA A 320 7.64 -10.76 -3.73
N ARG A 321 7.34 -10.50 -5.01
CA ARG A 321 8.31 -10.34 -6.10
C ARG A 321 9.44 -9.37 -5.75
N GLY A 322 9.12 -8.24 -5.13
CA GLY A 322 10.09 -7.22 -4.72
C GLY A 322 10.93 -7.52 -3.46
N CYS A 323 10.75 -8.70 -2.84
CA CYS A 323 11.53 -9.10 -1.68
C CYS A 323 12.93 -9.57 -2.09
N ALA A 324 13.97 -9.15 -1.36
CA ALA A 324 15.36 -9.54 -1.63
C ALA A 324 15.85 -10.73 -0.80
N HIS A 325 15.14 -11.15 0.26
CA HIS A 325 15.51 -12.31 1.10
C HIS A 325 15.10 -13.63 0.44
N LEU A 326 15.60 -14.79 0.86
CA LEU A 326 15.07 -16.10 0.40
C LEU A 326 13.93 -16.62 1.28
N GLN A 327 13.96 -16.30 2.57
CA GLN A 327 12.96 -16.75 3.54
C GLN A 327 11.53 -16.46 3.08
N CYS A 328 10.70 -17.50 2.96
CA CYS A 328 9.28 -17.37 2.67
C CYS A 328 8.46 -17.20 3.95
N PHE A 329 7.20 -16.83 3.79
CA PHE A 329 6.16 -16.87 4.82
C PHE A 329 4.93 -17.62 4.29
N ASP A 330 4.08 -18.10 5.19
CA ASP A 330 2.89 -18.85 4.80
C ASP A 330 1.81 -17.92 4.22
N ALA A 331 1.36 -18.21 3.00
CA ALA A 331 0.37 -17.41 2.28
C ALA A 331 -0.99 -17.38 2.98
N SER A 332 -1.45 -18.51 3.53
CA SER A 332 -2.76 -18.62 4.17
C SER A 332 -2.87 -17.69 5.37
N PHE A 333 -1.89 -17.78 6.28
CA PHE A 333 -1.83 -16.89 7.45
C PHE A 333 -1.62 -15.43 7.07
N TYR A 334 -0.82 -15.16 6.03
CA TYR A 334 -0.62 -13.79 5.54
C TYR A 334 -1.92 -13.16 5.03
N LEU A 335 -2.72 -13.91 4.25
CA LEU A 335 -4.00 -13.44 3.75
C LEU A 335 -5.02 -13.26 4.89
N GLN A 336 -5.13 -14.20 5.82
CA GLN A 336 -6.02 -14.06 7.00
C GLN A 336 -5.68 -12.82 7.86
N MET A 337 -4.39 -12.54 8.05
CA MET A 337 -3.98 -11.31 8.76
C MET A 337 -4.42 -10.05 8.01
N ASN A 338 -4.26 -10.03 6.69
CA ASN A 338 -4.61 -8.87 5.86
C ASN A 338 -6.12 -8.70 5.67
N GLU A 339 -6.90 -9.78 5.68
CA GLU A 339 -8.36 -9.75 5.72
C GLU A 339 -8.84 -9.01 6.97
N ARG A 340 -8.22 -9.32 8.11
CA ARG A 340 -8.52 -8.63 9.38
C ARG A 340 -7.98 -7.21 9.45
N LYS A 341 -6.79 -6.92 8.92
CA LYS A 341 -6.18 -5.58 8.89
C LYS A 341 -5.20 -5.47 7.70
N PRO A 342 -5.60 -4.87 6.57
CA PRO A 342 -4.87 -4.93 5.31
C PRO A 342 -3.65 -4.00 5.31
N ARG A 343 -2.55 -4.45 5.94
CA ARG A 343 -1.28 -3.71 6.00
C ARG A 343 -0.36 -4.00 4.83
N TRP A 344 -0.53 -5.14 4.16
CA TRP A 344 0.25 -5.60 3.02
C TRP A 344 1.75 -5.40 3.22
N THR A 345 2.25 -5.82 4.38
CA THR A 345 3.64 -5.62 4.80
C THR A 345 4.31 -6.97 4.97
N CYS A 346 5.40 -7.22 4.25
CA CYS A 346 6.15 -8.47 4.32
C CYS A 346 6.62 -8.73 5.77
N PRO A 347 6.33 -9.91 6.36
CA PRO A 347 6.72 -10.22 7.74
C PRO A 347 8.23 -10.43 7.92
N VAL A 348 8.99 -10.58 6.83
CA VAL A 348 10.44 -10.81 6.86
C VAL A 348 11.23 -9.51 6.73
N CYS A 349 10.93 -8.69 5.72
CA CYS A 349 11.69 -7.46 5.44
C CYS A 349 10.92 -6.16 5.64
N HIS A 350 9.66 -6.23 6.06
CA HIS A 350 8.79 -5.08 6.34
C HIS A 350 8.56 -4.12 5.16
N ARG A 351 8.89 -4.56 3.94
CA ARG A 351 8.54 -3.84 2.70
C ARG A 351 7.08 -4.09 2.32
N TYR A 352 6.53 -3.18 1.52
CA TYR A 352 5.20 -3.33 0.93
C TYR A 352 5.14 -4.58 0.05
N ALA A 353 4.12 -5.41 0.28
CA ALA A 353 3.92 -6.72 -0.32
C ALA A 353 2.41 -6.91 -0.61
N PRO A 354 1.87 -6.18 -1.61
CA PRO A 354 0.46 -6.27 -1.98
C PRO A 354 0.16 -7.63 -2.61
N PHE A 355 -1.12 -8.00 -2.64
CA PHE A 355 -1.59 -9.27 -3.16
C PHE A 355 -1.07 -9.60 -4.57
N ASP A 356 -1.14 -8.64 -5.49
CA ASP A 356 -0.75 -8.82 -6.90
C ASP A 356 0.76 -9.07 -7.09
N GLU A 357 1.57 -8.81 -6.06
CA GLU A 357 3.02 -9.06 -6.06
C GLU A 357 3.39 -10.37 -5.37
N LEU A 358 2.43 -11.07 -4.76
CA LEU A 358 2.68 -12.34 -4.08
C LEU A 358 2.93 -13.46 -5.09
N LEU A 359 3.90 -14.32 -4.75
CA LEU A 359 4.32 -15.47 -5.54
C LEU A 359 4.53 -16.66 -4.60
N ILE A 360 4.01 -17.82 -4.98
CA ILE A 360 4.26 -19.10 -4.30
C ILE A 360 5.60 -19.64 -4.79
N ASP A 361 6.52 -19.91 -3.86
CA ASP A 361 7.85 -20.42 -4.17
C ASP A 361 7.80 -21.94 -4.40
N SER A 362 7.72 -22.34 -5.67
CA SER A 362 7.60 -23.77 -6.03
C SER A 362 8.84 -24.59 -5.67
N LEU A 363 10.02 -23.98 -5.57
CA LEU A 363 11.21 -24.68 -5.12
C LEU A 363 11.07 -25.07 -3.66
N LEU A 364 10.66 -24.12 -2.80
CA LEU A 364 10.46 -24.41 -1.37
C LEU A 364 9.24 -25.31 -1.14
N CYS A 365 8.19 -25.25 -1.97
CA CYS A 365 7.11 -26.26 -1.97
C CYS A 365 7.67 -27.67 -2.14
N GLY A 366 8.48 -27.89 -3.19
CA GLY A 366 9.08 -29.20 -3.44
C GLY A 366 9.98 -29.68 -2.29
N VAL A 367 10.67 -28.77 -1.60
CA VAL A 367 11.43 -29.11 -0.39
C VAL A 367 10.50 -29.53 0.75
N LEU A 368 9.45 -28.76 1.03
CA LEU A 368 8.48 -29.07 2.09
C LEU A 368 7.81 -30.44 1.91
N GLU A 369 7.54 -30.82 0.66
CA GLU A 369 6.99 -32.14 0.29
C GLU A 369 8.00 -33.28 0.43
N SER A 370 9.29 -33.00 0.24
CA SER A 370 10.35 -34.03 0.19
C SER A 370 11.08 -34.23 1.53
N CYS A 371 10.99 -33.28 2.47
CA CYS A 371 11.69 -33.36 3.76
C CYS A 371 10.80 -33.88 4.89
N GLY A 372 11.44 -34.48 5.91
CA GLY A 372 10.75 -34.97 7.10
C GLY A 372 10.05 -33.85 7.88
N GLU A 373 8.99 -34.20 8.60
CA GLU A 373 8.22 -33.26 9.42
C GLU A 373 9.05 -32.62 10.54
N ASP A 374 10.12 -33.29 10.97
CA ASP A 374 11.07 -32.86 12.01
C ASP A 374 12.11 -31.84 11.52
N VAL A 375 12.23 -31.64 10.21
CA VAL A 375 13.19 -30.68 9.63
C VAL A 375 12.61 -29.27 9.69
N GLU A 376 13.23 -28.37 10.44
CA GLU A 376 12.78 -26.96 10.57
C GLU A 376 13.58 -25.98 9.70
N GLU A 377 14.76 -26.38 9.23
CA GLU A 377 15.69 -25.53 8.47
C GLU A 377 16.45 -26.34 7.43
N ILE A 378 16.70 -25.71 6.28
CA ILE A 378 17.45 -26.27 5.17
C ILE A 378 18.57 -25.30 4.76
N GLU A 379 19.58 -25.84 4.10
CA GLU A 379 20.66 -25.08 3.49
C GLU A 379 20.68 -25.37 1.98
N TYR A 380 20.55 -24.32 1.17
CA TYR A 380 20.78 -24.38 -0.27
C TYR A 380 22.28 -24.35 -0.58
N LEU A 381 22.71 -25.17 -1.53
CA LEU A 381 24.09 -25.35 -1.94
C LEU A 381 24.34 -24.80 -3.36
N SER A 382 25.60 -24.54 -3.69
CA SER A 382 26.02 -23.94 -4.98
C SER A 382 25.72 -24.81 -6.20
N ASP A 383 25.55 -26.11 -6.02
CA ASP A 383 25.16 -27.07 -7.05
C ASP A 383 23.63 -27.11 -7.27
N SER A 384 22.89 -26.15 -6.70
CA SER A 384 21.42 -26.08 -6.71
C SER A 384 20.71 -27.20 -5.96
N SER A 385 21.44 -27.99 -5.16
CA SER A 385 20.86 -28.94 -4.22
C SER A 385 20.56 -28.27 -2.88
N TRP A 386 19.91 -29.02 -1.97
CA TRP A 386 19.65 -28.59 -0.61
C TRP A 386 19.90 -29.73 0.37
N ARG A 387 20.21 -29.40 1.62
CA ARG A 387 20.32 -30.36 2.73
C ARG A 387 19.59 -29.88 3.97
N ALA A 388 19.07 -30.80 4.78
CA ALA A 388 18.50 -30.47 6.08
C ALA A 388 19.61 -30.03 7.06
N VAL A 389 19.36 -28.96 7.81
CA VAL A 389 20.25 -28.53 8.90
C VAL A 389 19.89 -29.34 10.14
N ARG A 390 20.87 -30.09 10.68
CA ARG A 390 20.71 -30.84 11.92
C ARG A 390 21.34 -30.04 13.06
N HIS A 391 20.54 -29.61 14.02
CA HIS A 391 21.07 -29.12 15.28
C HIS A 391 21.41 -30.31 16.18
N ASP A 392 22.64 -30.81 16.08
CA ASP A 392 23.13 -31.76 17.06
C ASP A 392 23.13 -31.07 18.44
N LYS A 393 22.44 -31.68 19.41
CA LYS A 393 22.37 -31.22 20.81
C LYS A 393 23.74 -31.18 21.51
N SER A 394 24.83 -31.50 20.83
CA SER A 394 26.20 -31.57 21.35
C SER A 394 26.94 -30.23 21.38
N ASP A 395 26.51 -29.22 20.62
CA ASP A 395 27.25 -27.93 20.55
C ASP A 395 26.88 -26.90 21.64
N LYS A 396 25.79 -27.11 22.40
CA LYS A 396 25.50 -26.29 23.60
C LYS A 396 26.48 -26.52 24.76
N ASN A 397 27.29 -27.58 24.72
CA ASN A 397 28.31 -27.85 25.73
C ASN A 397 29.69 -27.27 25.40
N LYS A 398 29.97 -26.80 24.17
CA LYS A 398 31.28 -26.22 23.83
C LYS A 398 31.41 -24.76 24.23
N GLU A 399 30.34 -23.97 24.13
CA GLU A 399 30.35 -22.58 24.61
C GLU A 399 30.40 -22.49 26.14
N THR A 400 29.76 -23.42 26.85
CA THR A 400 29.77 -23.45 28.31
C THR A 400 31.14 -23.84 28.88
N VAL A 401 31.90 -24.72 28.20
CA VAL A 401 33.25 -25.11 28.62
C VAL A 401 34.28 -24.00 28.34
N GLN A 402 34.16 -23.26 27.22
CA GLN A 402 35.03 -22.11 26.96
C GLN A 402 34.75 -20.92 27.91
N HIS A 403 33.49 -20.67 28.27
CA HIS A 403 33.15 -19.62 29.25
C HIS A 403 33.53 -19.96 30.71
N GLN A 404 33.66 -21.24 31.05
CA GLN A 404 34.12 -21.67 32.38
C GLN A 404 35.66 -21.68 32.50
N GLN A 405 36.40 -22.01 31.43
CA GLN A 405 37.87 -21.93 31.44
C GLN A 405 38.40 -20.48 31.51
N ILE A 406 37.70 -19.52 30.89
CA ILE A 406 38.11 -18.10 30.94
C ILE A 406 37.87 -17.48 32.34
N LYS A 407 36.89 -17.97 33.11
CA LYS A 407 36.64 -17.52 34.49
C LYS A 407 37.67 -18.07 35.49
N HIS A 408 38.16 -19.30 35.30
CA HIS A 408 39.17 -19.87 36.21
C HIS A 408 40.58 -19.29 36.03
N SER A 409 40.91 -18.71 34.86
CA SER A 409 42.20 -18.04 34.63
C SER A 409 42.24 -16.58 35.12
N LYS A 410 41.09 -15.92 35.33
CA LYS A 410 41.02 -14.51 35.74
C LYS A 410 40.80 -14.28 37.24
N ILE A 411 40.57 -15.32 38.03
CA ILE A 411 40.34 -15.22 39.49
C ILE A 411 41.65 -15.33 40.30
N SER A 412 42.79 -15.68 39.69
CA SER A 412 44.10 -15.70 40.37
C SER A 412 44.89 -14.39 40.30
N HIS A 413 44.39 -13.34 39.63
CA HIS A 413 45.11 -12.05 39.49
C HIS A 413 44.40 -10.81 40.06
N ILE A 414 43.23 -10.95 40.69
CA ILE A 414 42.49 -9.81 41.30
C ILE A 414 42.19 -10.10 42.78
N HIS A 415 43.17 -10.65 43.51
CA HIS A 415 43.07 -10.82 44.96
C HIS A 415 44.26 -10.21 45.72
N PHE A 416 44.83 -9.13 45.19
CA PHE A 416 45.93 -8.42 45.84
C PHE A 416 45.84 -6.88 45.82
N CYS A 417 44.69 -6.27 45.53
CA CYS A 417 44.62 -4.79 45.49
C CYS A 417 43.31 -4.14 46.00
N VAL A 418 42.58 -4.78 46.92
CA VAL A 418 41.48 -4.10 47.65
C VAL A 418 41.45 -4.55 49.10
N LEU A 419 42.50 -4.20 49.85
CA LEU A 419 42.51 -4.17 51.31
C LEU A 419 43.61 -3.18 51.69
N MET A 420 43.30 -1.89 51.67
CA MET A 420 44.00 -0.79 52.36
C MET A 420 43.52 0.55 51.80
N THR A 421 42.29 0.97 52.11
CA THR A 421 41.90 2.39 52.24
C THR A 421 40.40 2.46 52.50
N GLU A 422 40.01 2.44 53.78
CA GLU A 422 38.82 3.14 54.30
C GLU A 422 38.80 3.05 55.83
N ARG A 423 39.66 3.88 56.45
CA ARG A 423 39.54 4.31 57.85
C ARG A 423 40.12 5.72 57.96
N LYS A 424 39.22 6.71 57.99
CA LYS A 424 39.32 8.14 58.41
C LYS A 424 38.21 8.90 57.66
N GLY A 425 37.22 9.56 58.24
CA GLY A 425 36.84 9.81 59.63
C GLY A 425 35.67 10.82 59.65
N LEU A 426 34.84 10.72 60.70
CA LEU A 426 34.04 11.74 61.41
C LEU A 426 33.40 12.90 60.61
N ILE A 427 32.07 13.08 60.75
CA ILE A 427 31.43 13.86 61.83
C ILE A 427 30.12 13.14 62.20
#